data_AF-A0A7K4B8N5-F1
#
_entry.id   AF-A0A7K4B8N5-F1
#
_cell.length_a   1.000
_cell.length_b   1.000
_cell.length_c   1.000
_cell.angle_alpha   90.00
_cell.angle_beta   90.00
_cell.angle_gamma   90.00
#
_symmetry.space_group_name_H-M   'P 1'
#
loop_
_entity.id
_entity.type
_entity.pdbx_description
1 polymer ?
#
loop_
_entity_poly.entity_id
_entity_poly.type
_entity_poly.pdbx_seq_one_letter_code
_entity_poly.pdbx_strand_id
1 'polypeptide(L)'
;MGFVVTSERKADPVRYEKVGRLLPGENDEIRVMVDGFGEVFRIHRADFVILSGGLCPSGMRLSDSGSRVILSGPKGEEYVVLSRQVRGMMEGWPKKKAAVFIIPT
;
A
#
# COMPACT_ATOMS: atom_id res chain seq x y z
N MET A 1 29.79 -26.28 5.66
CA MET A 1 29.61 -25.18 4.68
C MET A 1 28.91 -24.03 5.40
N GLY A 2 29.55 -22.87 5.49
CA GLY A 2 28.98 -21.68 6.13
C GLY A 2 28.61 -20.63 5.09
N PHE A 3 27.60 -19.83 5.37
CA PHE A 3 27.25 -18.68 4.54
C PHE A 3 28.11 -17.48 4.95
N VAL A 4 28.53 -16.69 3.96
CA VAL A 4 29.18 -15.39 4.18
C VAL A 4 28.13 -14.32 3.90
N VAL A 5 27.78 -13.54 4.92
CA VAL A 5 26.93 -12.36 4.75
C VAL A 5 27.76 -11.28 4.08
N THR A 6 27.41 -10.93 2.84
CA THR A 6 28.12 -9.92 2.04
C THR A 6 27.61 -8.50 2.24
N SER A 7 26.43 -8.34 2.83
CA SER A 7 25.84 -7.05 3.16
C SER A 7 24.76 -7.22 4.23
N GLU A 8 24.81 -6.37 5.26
CA GLU A 8 23.76 -6.26 6.27
C GLU A 8 23.25 -4.83 6.25
N ARG A 9 21.93 -4.64 6.10
CA ARG A 9 21.32 -3.31 6.20
C ARG A 9 20.64 -3.23 7.55
N LYS A 10 21.22 -2.46 8.48
CA LYS A 10 20.53 -2.07 9.71
C LYS A 10 19.30 -1.26 9.31
N ALA A 11 18.13 -1.85 9.48
CA ALA A 11 16.86 -1.17 9.44
C ALA A 11 16.18 -1.47 10.77
N ASP A 12 15.79 -0.43 11.51
CA ASP A 12 15.00 -0.64 12.71
C ASP A 12 13.71 -1.37 12.33
N PRO A 13 13.28 -2.36 13.14
CA PRO A 13 12.04 -3.07 12.86
C PRO A 13 10.87 -2.08 12.94
N VAL A 14 10.40 -1.59 11.78
CA VAL A 14 9.19 -0.79 11.70
C VAL A 14 8.01 -1.74 11.94
N ARG A 15 7.36 -1.57 13.09
CA ARG A 15 6.13 -2.32 13.40
C ARG A 15 4.99 -1.71 12.60
N TYR A 16 4.33 -2.52 11.79
CA TYR A 16 3.13 -2.12 11.08
C TYR A 16 1.92 -2.70 11.79
N GLU A 17 0.90 -1.86 11.99
CA GLU A 17 -0.39 -2.31 12.50
C GLU A 17 -1.38 -2.37 11.35
N LYS A 18 -2.00 -3.53 11.15
CA LYS A 18 -3.04 -3.68 10.14
C LYS A 18 -4.32 -3.04 10.65
N VAL A 19 -4.84 -2.07 9.91
CA VAL A 19 -6.02 -1.30 10.29
C VAL A 19 -7.16 -1.42 9.28
N GLY A 20 -6.98 -2.14 8.19
CA GLY A 20 -8.05 -2.27 7.21
C GLY A 20 -7.67 -2.97 5.92
N ARG A 21 -8.39 -2.64 4.84
CA ARG A 21 -8.24 -3.27 3.52
C ARG A 21 -8.53 -2.30 2.38
N LEU A 22 -7.79 -2.47 1.28
CA LEU A 22 -8.23 -1.97 -0.02
C LEU A 22 -9.29 -2.91 -0.57
N LEU A 23 -10.45 -2.35 -0.90
CA LEU A 23 -11.56 -3.07 -1.52
C LEU A 23 -11.82 -2.55 -2.94
N PRO A 24 -12.18 -3.43 -3.88
CA PRO A 24 -12.73 -3.00 -5.16
C PRO A 24 -14.00 -2.17 -4.96
N GLY A 25 -14.07 -1.04 -5.67
CA GLY A 25 -15.23 -0.16 -5.76
C GLY A 25 -15.85 -0.18 -7.16
N GLU A 26 -16.78 0.74 -7.39
CA GLU A 26 -17.39 0.97 -8.70
C GLU A 26 -16.44 1.81 -9.58
N ASN A 27 -16.68 1.84 -10.90
CA ASN A 27 -15.97 2.72 -11.84
C ASN A 27 -14.42 2.65 -11.76
N ASP A 28 -13.86 1.45 -11.61
CA ASP A 28 -12.42 1.24 -11.46
C ASP A 28 -11.80 1.99 -10.25
N GLU A 29 -12.60 2.29 -9.23
CA GLU A 29 -12.11 2.85 -7.98
C GLU A 29 -11.70 1.75 -6.99
N ILE A 30 -10.73 2.08 -6.16
CA ILE A 30 -10.29 1.28 -5.03
C ILE A 30 -10.66 2.05 -3.77
N ARG A 31 -11.45 1.43 -2.92
CA ARG A 31 -11.92 1.97 -1.65
C ARG A 31 -10.90 1.66 -0.58
N VAL A 32 -10.39 2.69 0.09
CA VAL A 32 -9.56 2.53 1.28
C VAL A 32 -10.49 2.39 2.48
N MET A 33 -10.57 1.19 3.02
CA MET A 33 -11.41 0.89 4.18
C MET A 33 -10.55 0.73 5.42
N VAL A 34 -10.92 1.42 6.50
CA VAL A 34 -10.33 1.29 7.82
C VAL A 34 -11.35 0.63 8.76
N ASP A 35 -10.92 -0.41 9.46
CA ASP A 35 -11.75 -1.18 10.38
C ASP A 35 -12.25 -0.25 11.52
N GLY A 36 -13.56 -0.25 11.76
CA GLY A 36 -14.22 0.65 12.73
C GLY A 36 -14.54 2.06 12.23
N PHE A 37 -13.91 2.53 11.15
CA PHE A 37 -14.17 3.86 10.56
C PHE A 37 -14.92 3.80 9.22
N GLY A 38 -14.82 2.69 8.50
CA GLY A 38 -15.43 2.52 7.18
C GLY A 38 -14.54 3.05 6.06
N GLU A 39 -15.16 3.61 5.02
CA GLU A 39 -14.44 4.16 3.87
C GLU A 39 -13.84 5.53 4.23
N VAL A 40 -12.53 5.67 4.07
CA VAL A 40 -11.83 6.93 4.37
C VAL A 40 -11.56 7.77 3.11
N PHE A 41 -11.24 7.13 1.99
CA PHE A 41 -11.12 7.77 0.67
C PHE A 41 -11.06 6.71 -0.45
N ARG A 42 -11.02 7.20 -1.69
CA ARG A 42 -10.92 6.37 -2.90
C ARG A 42 -9.70 6.74 -3.72
N ILE A 43 -9.21 5.76 -4.48
CA ILE A 43 -8.07 5.87 -5.38
C ILE A 43 -8.50 5.30 -6.73
N HIS A 44 -8.18 5.97 -7.83
CA HIS A 44 -8.47 5.40 -9.14
C HIS A 44 -7.49 4.26 -9.42
N ARG A 45 -7.96 3.13 -9.97
CA ARG A 45 -7.10 1.97 -10.26
C ARG A 45 -5.92 2.33 -11.16
N ALA A 46 -6.13 3.26 -12.09
CA ALA A 46 -5.08 3.77 -12.97
C ALA A 46 -3.90 4.39 -12.21
N ASP A 47 -4.12 4.97 -11.03
CA ASP A 47 -3.06 5.59 -10.23
C ASP A 47 -2.05 4.54 -9.75
N PHE A 48 -2.49 3.33 -9.40
CA PHE A 48 -1.57 2.24 -9.07
C PHE A 48 -0.79 1.74 -10.29
N VAL A 49 -1.37 1.81 -11.48
CA VAL A 49 -0.67 1.46 -12.74
C VAL A 49 0.40 2.51 -13.04
N ILE A 50 0.05 3.79 -12.94
CA ILE A 50 0.96 4.94 -13.10
C ILE A 50 2.11 4.85 -12.08
N LEU A 51 1.78 4.55 -10.81
CA LEU A 51 2.77 4.34 -9.75
C LEU A 51 3.73 3.19 -10.04
N SER A 52 3.20 2.08 -10.57
CA SER A 52 4.03 0.93 -10.97
C SER A 52 4.95 1.25 -12.15
N GLY A 53 4.59 2.25 -12.96
CA GLY A 53 5.42 2.80 -14.04
C GLY A 53 6.47 3.82 -13.59
N GLY A 54 6.57 4.11 -12.28
CA GLY A 54 7.57 5.01 -11.70
C GLY A 54 7.17 6.49 -11.62
N LEU A 55 5.93 6.83 -11.97
CA LEU A 55 5.38 8.17 -11.76
C LEU A 55 4.66 8.23 -10.42
N CYS A 56 4.63 9.37 -9.73
CA CYS A 56 3.95 9.49 -8.43
C CYS A 56 2.64 10.28 -8.57
N PRO A 57 1.47 9.61 -8.64
CA PRO A 57 0.19 10.29 -8.54
C PRO A 57 0.06 11.07 -7.22
N SER A 58 -0.81 12.08 -7.21
CA SER A 58 -1.08 12.86 -6.00
C SER A 58 -1.53 11.96 -4.86
N GLY A 59 -0.94 12.13 -3.69
CA GLY A 59 -1.25 11.34 -2.49
C GLY A 59 -0.73 9.90 -2.53
N MET A 60 0.14 9.54 -3.48
CA MET A 60 0.73 8.20 -3.57
C MET A 60 2.23 8.28 -3.80
N ARG A 61 2.99 7.45 -3.07
CA ARG A 61 4.43 7.27 -3.31
C ARG A 61 4.88 5.86 -2.96
N LEU A 62 5.96 5.41 -3.59
CA LEU A 62 6.65 4.18 -3.19
C LEU A 62 7.63 4.48 -2.06
N SER A 63 7.82 3.52 -1.15
CA SER A 63 8.98 3.55 -0.25
C SER A 63 10.28 3.35 -1.03
N ASP A 64 11.44 3.72 -0.48
CA ASP A 64 12.76 3.57 -1.12
C ASP A 64 13.04 2.16 -1.67
N SER A 65 12.53 1.12 -1.00
CA SER A 65 12.69 -0.27 -1.41
C SER A 65 11.70 -0.73 -2.48
N GLY A 66 10.73 0.11 -2.87
CA GLY A 66 9.60 -0.22 -3.76
C GLY A 66 8.59 -1.22 -3.17
N SER A 67 8.85 -1.77 -1.98
CA SER A 67 8.04 -2.85 -1.39
C SER A 67 6.73 -2.39 -0.76
N ARG A 68 6.58 -1.08 -0.51
CA ARG A 68 5.40 -0.47 0.08
C ARG A 68 4.94 0.71 -0.77
N VAL A 69 3.63 0.90 -0.81
CA VAL A 69 2.99 2.13 -1.28
C VAL A 69 2.50 2.88 -0.05
N ILE A 70 2.85 4.16 0.03
CA ILE A 70 2.33 5.09 1.02
C ILE A 70 1.21 5.88 0.36
N LEU A 71 0.06 5.91 1.03
CA LEU A 71 -1.16 6.59 0.62
C LEU A 71 -1.43 7.72 1.60
N SER A 72 -1.46 8.95 1.10
CA SER A 72 -1.81 10.13 1.89
C SER A 72 -3.31 10.39 1.77
N GLY A 73 -4.00 10.27 2.90
CA GLY A 73 -5.41 10.58 3.03
C GLY A 73 -5.68 12.09 2.89
N PRO A 74 -6.94 12.47 2.63
CA PRO A 74 -7.33 13.86 2.40
C PRO A 74 -7.14 14.79 3.62
N LYS A 75 -7.00 14.25 4.84
CA LYS A 75 -6.74 15.06 6.05
C LYS A 75 -5.29 14.93 6.54
N GLY A 76 -4.40 14.38 5.71
CA GLY A 76 -2.99 14.21 6.02
C GLY A 76 -2.64 12.91 6.74
N GLU A 77 -3.58 11.98 6.91
CA GLU A 77 -3.29 10.66 7.44
C GLU A 77 -2.42 9.85 6.47
N GLU A 78 -1.49 9.04 6.97
CA GLU A 78 -0.71 8.14 6.13
C GLU A 78 -1.11 6.68 6.35
N TYR A 79 -1.43 6.01 5.25
CA TYR A 79 -1.68 4.59 5.20
C TYR A 79 -0.63 3.89 4.36
N VAL A 80 -0.33 2.65 4.71
CA VAL A 80 0.68 1.84 4.03
C VAL A 80 0.02 0.58 3.49
N VAL A 81 0.33 0.24 2.25
CA VAL A 81 -0.07 -1.03 1.63
C VAL A 81 1.14 -1.71 1.00
N LEU A 82 1.13 -3.04 0.95
CA LEU A 82 2.24 -3.79 0.37
C LEU A 82 2.11 -3.82 -1.16
N SER A 83 3.16 -3.40 -1.87
CA SER A 83 3.17 -3.35 -3.34
C SER A 83 2.84 -4.72 -3.96
N ARG A 84 3.30 -5.81 -3.35
CA ARG A 84 2.97 -7.19 -3.77
C ARG A 84 1.48 -7.50 -3.66
N GLN A 85 0.82 -7.05 -2.59
CA GLN A 85 -0.62 -7.28 -2.41
C GLN A 85 -1.45 -6.44 -3.36
N VAL A 86 -1.05 -5.18 -3.58
CA VAL A 86 -1.66 -4.31 -4.59
C VAL A 86 -1.56 -4.95 -5.98
N ARG A 87 -0.36 -5.39 -6.39
CA ARG A 87 -0.17 -6.10 -7.66
C ARG A 87 -1.07 -7.33 -7.76
N GLY A 88 -1.10 -8.17 -6.72
CA GLY A 88 -1.98 -9.32 -6.68
C GLY A 88 -3.46 -8.95 -6.76
N MET A 89 -3.86 -7.82 -6.16
CA MET A 89 -5.21 -7.28 -6.27
C MET A 89 -5.55 -6.82 -7.69
N MET A 90 -4.60 -6.19 -8.40
CA MET A 90 -4.76 -5.78 -9.80
C MET A 90 -4.90 -6.99 -10.73
N GLU A 91 -4.03 -7.99 -10.57
CA GLU A 91 -4.04 -9.22 -11.37
C GLU A 91 -5.30 -10.08 -11.11
N GLY A 92 -5.84 -10.04 -9.90
CA GLY A 92 -7.03 -10.82 -9.50
C GLY A 92 -8.30 -9.99 -9.35
N TRP A 93 -8.37 -8.84 -10.02
CA TRP A 93 -9.51 -7.92 -9.93
C TRP A 93 -10.81 -8.56 -10.43
N PRO A 94 -11.99 -8.28 -9.82
CA PRO A 94 -12.24 -7.54 -8.58
C PRO A 94 -12.36 -8.46 -7.34
N LYS A 95 -11.68 -9.61 -7.31
CA LYS A 95 -11.88 -10.62 -6.25
C LYS A 95 -10.90 -10.48 -5.10
N LYS A 96 -9.66 -10.09 -5.41
CA LYS A 96 -8.58 -9.96 -4.43
C LYS A 96 -8.62 -8.59 -3.73
N LYS A 97 -8.01 -8.55 -2.54
CA LYS A 97 -7.95 -7.38 -1.64
C LYS A 97 -6.52 -7.20 -1.16
N ALA A 98 -6.13 -5.99 -0.78
CA ALA A 98 -4.86 -5.71 -0.12
C ALA A 98 -5.09 -5.28 1.33
N ALA A 99 -4.16 -5.57 2.23
CA ALA A 99 -4.24 -5.07 3.60
C ALA A 99 -3.75 -3.63 3.68
N VAL A 100 -4.39 -2.84 4.54
CA VAL A 100 -4.00 -1.46 4.87
C VAL A 100 -3.40 -1.45 6.26
N PHE A 101 -2.30 -0.72 6.40
CA PHE A 101 -1.51 -0.60 7.61
C PHE A 101 -1.26 0.85 7.99
N ILE A 102 -0.91 1.08 9.25
CA ILE A 102 -0.31 2.33 9.73
C ILE A 102 1.03 2.01 10.40
N ILE A 103 1.87 3.04 10.53
CA ILE A 103 3.03 3.01 11.42
C ILE A 103 2.56 3.67 12.71
N PRO A 104 2.47 2.93 13.84
CA PRO A 104 2.18 3.54 15.12
C PRO A 104 3.32 4.47 15.49
N THR A 105 2.99 5.74 15.75
CA THR A 105 3.86 6.74 16.37
C THR A 105 4.21 6.37 17.81
#